data_AF-A0A2N4S7C9-F1
#
_entry.id   AF-A0A2N4S7C9-F1
#
_cell.length_a   1.000
_cell.length_b   1.000
_cell.length_c   1.000
_cell.angle_alpha   90.00
_cell.angle_beta   90.00
_cell.angle_gamma   90.00
#
_symmetry.space_group_name_H-M   'P 1'
#
loop_
_entity.id
_entity.type
_entity.pdbx_description
1 polymer ?
#
loop_
_entity_poly.entity_id
_entity_poly.type
_entity_poly.pdbx_seq_one_letter_code
_entity_poly.pdbx_strand_id
1 'polypeptide(L)'
;MKFVYNFYASLSIAVIFIFLVSCNSMDSDAKKAAQLTNQSIEEMATLKLDKAQISYRKAQDIIRKYEEKGKADEFMPLYRKYRDEGKYIHQ
;
A
#
# COMPACT_ATOMS: atom_id res chain seq x y z
N MET A 1 -35.83 -12.82 30.69
CA MET A 1 -35.13 -13.62 29.65
C MET A 1 -34.94 -12.88 28.32
N LYS A 2 -35.88 -12.04 27.83
CA LYS A 2 -35.71 -11.28 26.57
C LYS A 2 -34.62 -10.18 26.60
N PHE A 3 -34.39 -9.58 27.78
CA PHE A 3 -33.39 -8.51 27.96
C PHE A 3 -31.94 -9.00 27.76
N VAL A 4 -31.66 -10.21 28.23
CA VAL A 4 -30.34 -10.85 28.14
C VAL A 4 -30.03 -11.27 26.70
N TYR A 5 -31.03 -11.77 25.96
CA TYR A 5 -30.89 -12.13 24.54
C TYR A 5 -30.61 -10.93 23.64
N ASN A 6 -31.29 -9.80 23.90
CA ASN A 6 -31.05 -8.54 23.18
C ASN A 6 -29.67 -7.94 23.50
N PHE A 7 -29.16 -8.14 24.71
CA PHE A 7 -27.82 -7.72 25.10
C PHE A 7 -26.72 -8.51 24.37
N TYR A 8 -26.85 -9.84 24.30
CA TYR A 8 -25.93 -10.70 23.55
C TYR A 8 -26.06 -10.54 22.02
N ALA A 9 -27.27 -10.29 21.49
CA ALA A 9 -27.48 -10.00 20.08
C ALA A 9 -26.83 -8.66 19.66
N SER A 10 -26.93 -7.63 20.50
CA SER A 10 -26.26 -6.33 20.31
C SER A 10 -24.73 -6.46 20.32
N LEU A 11 -24.19 -7.24 21.28
CA LEU A 11 -22.75 -7.50 21.39
C LEU A 11 -22.19 -8.31 20.20
N SER A 12 -23.01 -9.17 19.59
CA SER A 12 -22.60 -10.01 18.45
C SER A 12 -22.46 -9.21 17.14
N ILE A 13 -23.24 -8.15 16.95
CA ILE A 13 -23.19 -7.30 15.75
C ILE A 13 -21.93 -6.39 15.75
N ALA A 14 -21.49 -5.95 16.94
CA ALA A 14 -20.30 -5.11 17.07
C ALA A 14 -19.00 -5.82 16.70
N VAL A 15 -18.90 -7.14 16.94
CA VAL A 15 -17.70 -7.95 16.62
C VAL A 15 -17.51 -8.13 15.11
N ILE A 16 -18.60 -8.18 14.34
CA ILE A 16 -18.56 -8.39 12.88
C ILE A 16 -18.04 -7.13 12.15
N PHE A 17 -18.29 -5.93 12.68
CA PHE A 17 -17.85 -4.67 12.05
C PHE A 17 -16.33 -4.40 12.18
N ILE A 18 -15.64 -5.03 13.14
CA ILE A 18 -14.19 -4.84 13.34
C ILE A 18 -13.38 -5.55 12.24
N PHE A 19 -13.93 -6.58 11.58
CA PHE A 19 -13.23 -7.34 10.54
C PHE A 19 -13.25 -6.70 9.14
N LEU A 20 -14.07 -5.66 8.91
CA LEU A 20 -14.25 -5.06 7.58
C LEU A 20 -13.22 -3.97 7.22
N VAL A 21 -12.26 -3.66 8.11
CA VAL A 21 -11.22 -2.64 7.86
C VAL A 21 -9.88 -3.22 7.40
N SER A 22 -9.82 -4.51 7.03
CA SER A 22 -8.64 -5.09 6.37
C SER A 22 -8.55 -4.68 4.89
N CYS A 23 -8.61 -3.38 4.63
CA CYS A 23 -8.06 -2.83 3.40
C CYS A 23 -6.58 -3.26 3.39
N ASN A 24 -6.18 -4.09 2.42
CA ASN A 24 -4.88 -4.75 2.43
C ASN A 24 -3.76 -3.68 2.39
N SER A 25 -3.24 -3.32 3.56
CA SER A 25 -2.25 -2.24 3.70
C SER A 25 -1.03 -2.43 2.81
N MET A 26 -0.69 -3.68 2.48
CA MET A 26 0.39 -4.02 1.55
C MET A 26 0.10 -3.59 0.11
N ASP A 27 -1.12 -3.79 -0.38
CA ASP A 27 -1.50 -3.42 -1.74
C ASP A 27 -1.49 -1.89 -1.93
N SER A 28 -2.06 -1.17 -0.96
CA SER A 28 -2.04 0.31 -0.94
C SER A 28 -0.62 0.86 -0.85
N ASP A 29 0.21 0.29 0.04
CA ASP A 29 1.61 0.68 0.19
C ASP A 29 2.42 0.37 -1.09
N ALA A 30 2.17 -0.78 -1.73
CA ALA A 30 2.81 -1.15 -2.99
C ALA A 30 2.47 -0.17 -4.12
N LYS A 31 1.18 0.20 -4.25
CA LYS A 31 0.72 1.21 -5.21
C LYS A 31 1.35 2.57 -4.95
N LYS A 32 1.42 2.99 -3.68
CA LYS A 32 2.03 4.26 -3.28
C LYS A 32 3.54 4.28 -3.56
N ALA A 33 4.26 3.21 -3.24
CA ALA A 33 5.68 3.08 -3.54
C ALA A 33 5.95 3.12 -5.06
N ALA A 34 5.10 2.46 -5.85
CA ALA A 34 5.15 2.50 -7.31
C ALA A 34 4.93 3.92 -7.86
N GLN A 35 3.90 4.63 -7.40
CA GLN A 35 3.61 6.01 -7.78
C GLN A 35 4.78 6.95 -7.46
N LEU A 36 5.34 6.88 -6.26
CA LEU A 36 6.50 7.68 -5.85
C LEU A 36 7.75 7.36 -6.68
N THR A 37 7.95 6.09 -7.03
CA THR A 37 9.05 5.69 -7.92
C THR A 37 8.87 6.31 -9.30
N ASN A 38 7.70 6.18 -9.92
CA ASN A 38 7.44 6.73 -11.24
C ASN A 38 7.51 8.27 -11.23
N GLN A 39 6.98 8.92 -10.19
CA GLN A 39 7.13 10.36 -10.00
C GLN A 39 8.61 10.77 -9.91
N SER A 40 9.44 10.02 -9.18
CA SER A 40 10.89 10.33 -9.10
C SER A 40 11.56 10.26 -10.47
N ILE A 41 11.16 9.32 -11.33
CA ILE A 41 11.69 9.18 -12.69
C ILE A 41 11.26 10.37 -13.56
N GLU A 42 10.00 10.81 -13.47
CA GLU A 42 9.51 12.01 -14.19
C GLU A 42 10.22 13.29 -13.71
N GLU A 43 10.46 13.40 -12.40
CA GLU A 43 11.22 14.51 -11.82
C GLU A 43 12.68 14.50 -12.30
N MET A 44 13.31 13.33 -12.42
CA MET A 44 14.64 13.20 -13.04
C MET A 44 14.63 13.62 -14.51
N ALA A 45 13.62 13.18 -15.28
CA ALA A 45 13.47 13.53 -16.69
C ALA A 45 13.28 15.05 -16.91
N THR A 46 12.76 15.75 -15.90
CA THR A 46 12.56 17.21 -15.92
C THR A 46 13.63 17.99 -15.13
N LEU A 47 14.77 17.37 -14.82
CA LEU A 47 15.91 17.94 -14.09
C LEU A 47 15.59 18.49 -12.68
N LYS A 48 14.50 18.02 -12.06
CA LYS A 48 14.08 18.38 -10.69
C LYS A 48 14.70 17.42 -9.67
N LEU A 49 16.04 17.39 -9.61
CA LEU A 49 16.80 16.36 -8.88
C LEU A 49 16.47 16.27 -7.39
N ASP A 50 16.31 17.41 -6.71
CA ASP A 50 15.98 17.42 -5.27
C ASP A 50 14.62 16.77 -5.00
N LYS A 51 13.62 17.06 -5.85
CA LYS A 51 12.28 16.47 -5.74
C LYS A 51 12.34 14.97 -6.04
N ALA A 52 13.06 14.59 -7.10
CA ALA A 52 13.27 13.20 -7.45
C ALA A 52 13.87 12.40 -6.28
N GLN A 53 14.88 12.96 -5.60
CA GLN A 53 15.49 12.31 -4.45
C GLN A 53 14.51 12.15 -3.30
N ILE A 54 13.68 13.16 -3.00
CA ILE A 54 12.65 13.08 -1.96
C ILE A 54 11.62 12.00 -2.29
N SER A 55 11.11 11.98 -3.52
CA SER A 55 10.13 10.99 -3.99
C SER A 55 10.70 9.57 -3.92
N TYR A 56 11.94 9.38 -4.40
CA TYR A 56 12.63 8.10 -4.35
C TYR A 56 12.82 7.60 -2.91
N ARG A 57 13.31 8.46 -1.99
CA ARG A 57 13.49 8.08 -0.58
C ARG A 57 12.18 7.63 0.07
N LYS A 58 11.07 8.34 -0.20
CA LYS A 58 9.74 7.95 0.31
C LYS A 58 9.31 6.57 -0.23
N ALA A 59 9.62 6.25 -1.48
CA ALA A 59 9.35 4.92 -2.02
C ALA A 59 10.21 3.85 -1.32
N GLN A 60 11.50 4.13 -1.12
CA GLN A 60 12.44 3.22 -0.43
C GLN A 60 12.04 2.98 1.03
N ASP A 61 11.53 3.98 1.74
CA ASP A 61 11.03 3.80 3.11
C ASP A 61 9.88 2.80 3.19
N ILE A 62 8.97 2.83 2.20
CA ILE A 62 7.88 1.86 2.12
C ILE A 62 8.41 0.47 1.76
N ILE A 63 9.33 0.35 0.80
CA ILE A 63 9.93 -0.94 0.42
C ILE A 63 10.64 -1.57 1.62
N ARG A 64 11.51 -0.80 2.29
CA ARG A 64 12.27 -1.23 3.46
C ARG A 64 11.38 -1.73 4.60
N LYS A 65 10.23 -1.10 4.84
CA LYS A 65 9.23 -1.58 5.82
C LYS A 65 8.83 -3.04 5.60
N TYR A 66 8.79 -3.51 4.36
CA TYR A 66 8.43 -4.91 4.04
C TYR A 66 9.64 -5.84 3.98
N GLU A 67 10.81 -5.34 3.61
CA GLU A 67 12.08 -6.07 3.72
C GLU A 67 12.39 -6.42 5.18
N GLU A 68 12.35 -5.43 6.07
CA GLU A 68 12.60 -5.60 7.52
C GLU A 68 11.58 -6.53 8.19
N LYS A 69 10.37 -6.62 7.64
CA LYS A 69 9.31 -7.52 8.13
C LYS A 69 9.39 -8.93 7.55
N GLY A 70 10.37 -9.21 6.68
CA GLY A 70 10.48 -10.50 5.98
C GLY A 70 9.31 -10.76 5.00
N LYS A 71 8.66 -9.71 4.52
CA LYS A 71 7.49 -9.76 3.60
C LYS A 71 7.81 -9.21 2.21
N ALA A 72 9.08 -9.09 1.86
CA ALA A 72 9.51 -8.60 0.55
C ALA A 72 8.96 -9.47 -0.59
N ASP A 73 8.91 -10.79 -0.41
CA ASP A 73 8.45 -11.74 -1.43
C ASP A 73 6.96 -11.56 -1.77
N GLU A 74 6.14 -11.13 -0.80
CA GLU A 74 4.73 -10.78 -1.01
C GLU A 74 4.57 -9.37 -1.58
N PHE A 75 5.37 -8.41 -1.10
CA PHE A 75 5.26 -6.99 -1.44
C PHE A 75 5.78 -6.67 -2.85
N MET A 76 6.97 -7.19 -3.20
CA MET A 76 7.67 -6.83 -4.43
C MET A 76 6.92 -7.18 -5.72
N PRO A 77 6.18 -8.31 -5.83
CA PRO A 77 5.31 -8.57 -6.97
C PRO A 77 4.23 -7.50 -7.16
N LEU A 78 3.57 -7.06 -6.09
CA LEU A 78 2.55 -6.01 -6.13
C LEU A 78 3.16 -4.68 -6.54
N TYR A 79 4.29 -4.32 -5.94
CA TYR A 79 5.02 -3.09 -6.28
C TYR A 79 5.42 -3.06 -7.77
N ARG A 80 6.00 -4.15 -8.28
CA ARG A 80 6.38 -4.26 -9.70
C ARG A 80 5.17 -4.13 -10.61
N LYS A 81 4.08 -4.85 -10.29
CA LYS A 81 2.82 -4.76 -11.03
C LYS A 81 2.38 -3.31 -11.18
N TYR A 82 2.25 -2.56 -10.08
CA TYR A 82 1.79 -1.17 -10.12
C TYR A 82 2.80 -0.19 -10.74
N ARG A 83 4.10 -0.45 -10.60
CA ARG A 83 5.15 0.40 -11.20
C ARG A 83 5.17 0.27 -12.72
N ASP A 84 4.94 -0.94 -13.21
CA ASP A 84 5.01 -1.28 -14.63
C ASP A 84 3.64 -1.12 -15.34
N GLU A 85 2.54 -1.11 -14.57
CA GLU A 85 1.22 -0.67 -15.03
C GLU A 85 1.32 0.78 -15.54
N GLY A 86 1.16 0.97 -16.85
CA GLY A 86 1.30 2.26 -17.54
C GLY A 86 2.58 2.42 -18.37
N LYS A 87 3.54 1.48 -18.32
CA LYS A 87 4.75 1.48 -19.18
C LYS A 87 4.66 0.53 -20.39
N TYR A 88 3.58 -0.25 -20.51
CA TYR A 88 3.28 -1.08 -21.69
C TYR A 88 2.51 -0.29 -22.76
N ILE A 89 3.12 0.79 -23.29
CA ILE A 89 2.70 1.36 -24.59
C ILE A 89 3.99 1.72 -25.34
N HIS A 90 4.21 1.03 -26.46
CA HIS A 90 5.32 1.13 -27.42
C HIS A 90 6.68 0.54 -27.02
N GLN A 91 6.82 -0.78 -27.25
CA GLN A 91 7.93 -1.28 -28.05
C GLN A 91 7.52 -1.27 -29.52
#